data_AF-A0AAD8J9F2-F1
#
_entry.id   AF-A0AAD8J9F2-F1
#
_cell.length_a   1.000
_cell.length_b   1.000
_cell.length_c   1.000
_cell.angle_alpha   90.00
_cell.angle_beta   90.00
_cell.angle_gamma   90.00
#
_symmetry.space_group_name_H-M   'P 1'
#
loop_
_entity.id
_entity.type
_entity.pdbx_description
1 polymer ?
#
loop_
_entity_poly.entity_id
_entity_poly.type
_entity_poly.pdbx_seq_one_letter_code
_entity_poly.pdbx_strand_id
1 'polypeptide(L)'
;MNVVVLQMTTSHLPYTRNGLNFFTKNGGFTSPEVEEICDTSARKYAEKQVKVSTLLTPPTKVNFMSAYSNHLRNIIKERVNHPVHYDTPLLGFQIIVNAGNGSGGFIT
;
A
#
# COMPACT_ATOMS: atom_id res chain seq x y z
N MET A 1 -14.49 12.28 6.13
CA MET A 1 -13.18 11.59 6.02
C MET A 1 -12.82 11.38 4.56
N ASN A 2 -11.58 11.69 4.14
CA ASN A 2 -11.16 11.56 2.74
C ASN A 2 -10.09 10.46 2.61
N VAL A 3 -10.52 9.26 2.19
CA VAL A 3 -9.63 8.13 1.87
C VAL A 3 -8.93 8.43 0.55
N VAL A 4 -7.61 8.32 0.54
CA VAL A 4 -6.79 8.51 -0.67
C VAL A 4 -6.16 7.22 -1.16
N VAL A 5 -5.95 6.25 -0.27
CA VAL A 5 -5.43 4.93 -0.62
C VAL A 5 -6.23 3.85 0.09
N LEU A 6 -6.56 2.80 -0.65
CA LEU A 6 -7.10 1.54 -0.15
C LEU A 6 -6.12 0.43 -0.51
N GLN A 7 -5.66 -0.33 0.48
CA GLN A 7 -4.86 -1.51 0.27
C GLN A 7 -5.67 -2.76 0.63
N MET A 8 -5.74 -3.71 -0.30
CA MET A 8 -6.45 -4.98 -0.09
C MET A 8 -5.43 -6.06 0.32
N THR A 9 -5.27 -6.26 1.62
CA THR A 9 -4.37 -7.28 2.18
C THR A 9 -4.67 -7.48 3.66
N THR A 10 -4.37 -8.67 4.17
CA THR A 10 -4.27 -8.96 5.61
C THR A 10 -2.84 -9.19 6.07
N SER A 11 -1.87 -8.60 5.37
CA SER A 11 -0.44 -8.73 5.68
C SER A 11 0.01 -10.21 5.66
N HIS A 12 0.02 -10.86 6.82
CA HIS A 12 0.54 -12.21 7.04
C HIS A 12 -0.52 -13.22 7.50
N LEU A 13 -1.79 -12.81 7.62
CA LEU A 13 -2.85 -13.74 8.00
C LEU A 13 -2.98 -14.88 6.96
N PRO A 14 -3.53 -16.04 7.36
CA PRO A 14 -3.70 -17.18 6.46
C PRO A 14 -4.46 -16.81 5.18
N TYR A 15 -4.21 -17.56 4.11
CA TYR A 15 -4.80 -17.32 2.78
C TYR A 15 -6.34 -17.28 2.75
N THR A 16 -7.00 -17.79 3.80
CA THR A 16 -8.47 -17.76 4.00
C THR A 16 -8.98 -16.45 4.61
N ARG A 17 -8.10 -15.46 4.81
CA ARG A 17 -8.43 -14.13 5.32
C ARG A 17 -8.08 -13.08 4.27
N ASN A 18 -8.86 -12.00 4.27
CA ASN A 18 -8.60 -10.81 3.48
C ASN A 18 -9.06 -9.58 4.27
N GLY A 19 -8.68 -8.39 3.83
CA GLY A 19 -8.85 -7.18 4.61
C GLY A 19 -8.56 -5.93 3.80
N LEU A 20 -9.00 -4.81 4.35
CA LEU A 20 -8.93 -3.50 3.76
C LEU A 20 -8.22 -2.55 4.72
N ASN A 21 -7.13 -1.95 4.26
CA ASN A 21 -6.45 -0.90 5.00
C ASN A 21 -6.73 0.43 4.31
N PHE A 22 -7.20 1.40 5.09
CA PHE A 22 -7.55 2.73 4.62
C PHE A 22 -6.48 3.72 5.06
N PHE A 23 -6.13 4.63 4.16
CA PHE A 23 -5.17 5.69 4.43
C PHE A 23 -5.73 7.04 3.98
N THR A 24 -5.55 8.04 4.82
CA THR A 24 -5.69 9.46 4.47
C THR A 24 -4.34 10.00 4.00
N LYS A 25 -4.31 11.24 3.51
CA LYS A 25 -3.05 11.94 3.20
C LYS A 25 -2.09 12.05 4.40
N ASN A 26 -2.62 11.93 5.62
CA ASN A 26 -1.86 12.05 6.86
C ASN A 26 -1.42 10.69 7.43
N GLY A 27 -1.80 9.58 6.80
CA GLY A 27 -1.43 8.23 7.25
C GLY A 27 -2.63 7.30 7.43
N GLY A 28 -2.37 6.19 8.13
CA GLY A 28 -3.37 5.18 8.45
C GLY A 28 -4.43 5.70 9.42
N PHE A 29 -5.52 4.95 9.51
CA PHE A 29 -6.65 5.31 10.36
C PHE A 29 -6.34 5.04 11.83
N THR A 30 -6.85 5.89 12.70
CA THR A 30 -6.90 5.67 14.14
C THR A 30 -8.04 4.70 14.51
N SER A 31 -7.98 4.09 15.69
CA SER A 31 -9.04 3.17 16.14
C SER A 31 -10.44 3.79 16.12
N PRO A 32 -10.68 5.03 16.60
CA PRO A 32 -12.01 5.64 16.51
C PRO A 32 -12.49 5.86 15.08
N GLU A 33 -11.58 6.18 14.15
CA GLU A 33 -11.90 6.34 12.73
C GLU A 33 -12.29 5.00 12.07
N VAL A 34 -11.67 3.90 12.51
CA VAL A 34 -12.03 2.55 12.08
C VAL A 34 -13.41 2.17 12.62
N GLU A 35 -13.69 2.45 13.89
CA GLU A 35 -15.00 2.22 14.51
C GLU A 35 -16.11 2.98 13.79
N GLU A 36 -15.88 4.27 13.50
CA GLU A 36 -16.84 5.11 12.77
C GLU A 36 -17.18 4.53 11.38
N ILE A 37 -16.17 4.06 10.64
CA ILE A 37 -16.38 3.41 9.34
C ILE A 37 -17.16 2.11 9.48
N CYS A 38 -16.82 1.28 10.47
CA CYS A 38 -17.51 0.01 10.71
C CYS A 38 -18.98 0.25 11.03
N ASP A 39 -19.29 1.17 11.95
CA ASP A 39 -20.65 1.50 12.36
C ASP A 39 -21.47 2.09 11.21
N THR A 40 -20.88 3.04 10.48
CA THR A 40 -21.53 3.64 9.31
C THR A 40 -21.82 2.60 8.23
N SER A 41 -20.89 1.67 8.01
CA SER A 41 -21.03 0.60 7.01
C SER A 41 -22.11 -0.40 7.44
N ALA A 42 -22.11 -0.80 8.71
CA ALA A 42 -23.11 -1.71 9.28
C ALA A 42 -24.52 -1.12 9.18
N ARG A 43 -24.70 0.16 9.50
CA ARG A 43 -25.99 0.85 9.37
C ARG A 43 -26.47 0.92 7.91
N LYS A 44 -25.61 1.32 6.98
CA LYS A 44 -25.96 1.34 5.54
C LYS A 44 -26.33 -0.04 5.01
N TYR A 45 -25.66 -1.08 5.50
CA TYR A 45 -25.98 -2.46 5.17
C TYR A 45 -27.37 -2.87 5.71
N ALA A 46 -27.64 -2.59 6.98
CA ALA A 46 -28.93 -2.89 7.61
C ALA A 46 -30.10 -2.15 6.92
N GLU A 47 -29.89 -0.89 6.52
CA GLU A 47 -30.87 -0.06 5.80
C GLU A 47 -31.00 -0.44 4.31
N LYS A 48 -30.26 -1.47 3.83
CA LYS A 48 -30.19 -1.89 2.42
C LYS A 48 -29.87 -0.76 1.45
N GLN A 49 -29.10 0.24 1.89
CA GLN A 49 -28.65 1.37 1.07
C GLN A 49 -27.41 1.05 0.23
N VAL A 50 -27.05 -0.23 0.12
CA VAL A 50 -25.89 -0.66 -0.67
C VAL A 50 -26.26 -0.68 -2.15
N LYS A 51 -25.89 0.38 -2.86
CA LYS A 51 -25.92 0.41 -4.32
C LYS A 51 -24.55 -0.01 -4.84
N VAL A 52 -24.45 -1.21 -5.42
CA VAL A 52 -23.29 -1.58 -6.22
C VAL A 52 -23.43 -0.85 -7.55
N SER A 53 -22.54 0.11 -7.82
CA SER A 53 -22.49 0.74 -9.14
C SER A 53 -22.13 -0.33 -10.18
N THR A 54 -23.03 -0.59 -11.12
CA THR A 54 -22.77 -1.43 -12.30
C THR A 54 -22.02 -0.66 -13.39
N LEU A 55 -21.95 0.68 -13.27
CA LEU A 55 -21.09 1.53 -14.09
C LEU A 55 -19.65 1.41 -13.57
N LEU A 56 -18.94 0.45 -14.13
CA LEU A 56 -17.50 0.30 -13.97
C LEU A 56 -16.81 1.21 -14.98
N THR A 57 -16.59 2.48 -14.62
CA THR A 57 -15.52 3.23 -15.28
C THR A 57 -14.21 2.57 -14.87
N PRO A 58 -13.42 2.01 -15.81
CA PRO A 58 -12.18 1.35 -15.44
C PRO A 58 -11.25 2.36 -14.75
N PRO A 59 -10.59 1.98 -13.64
CA PRO A 59 -9.66 2.88 -12.99
C PRO A 59 -8.50 3.20 -13.93
N THR A 60 -7.95 4.42 -13.82
CA THR A 60 -6.72 4.77 -14.51
C THR A 60 -5.58 3.95 -13.93
N LYS A 61 -4.91 3.17 -14.77
CA LYS A 61 -3.70 2.43 -14.37
C LYS A 61 -2.53 3.40 -14.29
N VAL A 62 -1.78 3.32 -13.20
CA VAL A 62 -0.58 4.15 -12.98
C VAL A 62 0.62 3.25 -12.75
N ASN A 63 1.79 3.66 -13.23
CA ASN A 63 3.05 2.99 -12.93
C ASN A 63 3.56 3.43 -11.54
N PHE A 64 2.83 3.02 -10.50
CA PHE A 64 3.17 3.35 -9.11
C PHE A 64 4.54 2.77 -8.71
N MET A 65 4.90 1.59 -9.22
CA MET A 65 6.10 0.90 -8.77
C MET A 65 7.39 1.57 -9.24
N SER A 66 7.45 2.09 -10.46
CA SER A 66 8.62 2.88 -10.87
C SER A 66 8.78 4.14 -10.02
N ALA A 67 7.68 4.84 -9.70
CA ALA A 67 7.74 6.04 -8.85
C ALA A 67 8.20 5.69 -7.42
N TYR A 68 7.63 4.64 -6.82
CA TYR A 68 7.98 4.19 -5.48
C TYR A 68 9.44 3.71 -5.39
N SER A 69 9.90 2.89 -6.33
CA SER A 69 11.27 2.40 -6.37
C SER A 69 12.29 3.52 -6.60
N ASN A 70 11.98 4.51 -7.45
CA ASN A 70 12.80 5.71 -7.62
C ASN A 70 12.93 6.48 -6.31
N HIS A 71 11.82 6.70 -5.61
CA HIS A 71 11.81 7.41 -4.34
C HIS A 71 12.68 6.70 -3.28
N LEU A 72 12.52 5.38 -3.12
CA LEU A 72 13.34 4.59 -2.19
C LEU A 72 14.82 4.61 -2.56
N ARG A 73 15.15 4.49 -3.85
CA ARG A 73 16.55 4.60 -4.32
C ARG A 73 17.16 5.95 -3.93
N ASN A 74 16.43 7.05 -4.13
CA ASN A 74 16.92 8.37 -3.77
C ASN A 74 17.14 8.49 -2.26
N ILE A 75 16.18 8.01 -1.44
CA ILE A 75 16.37 7.97 0.03
C ILE A 75 17.63 7.19 0.40
N ILE A 76 17.85 6.01 -0.18
CA ILE A 76 19.03 5.18 0.13
C ILE A 76 20.32 5.93 -0.24
N LYS A 77 20.39 6.52 -1.43
CA LYS A 77 21.56 7.29 -1.90
C LYS A 77 21.84 8.48 -0.98
N GLU A 78 20.81 9.28 -0.68
CA GLU A 78 20.91 10.47 0.17
C GLU A 78 21.30 10.13 1.61
N ARG A 79 20.73 9.06 2.18
CA ARG A 79 20.98 8.68 3.58
C ARG A 79 22.30 7.94 3.77
N VAL A 80 22.76 7.16 2.78
CA VAL A 80 24.08 6.53 2.83
C VAL A 80 25.17 7.55 2.50
N ASN A 81 24.94 8.43 1.53
CA ASN A 81 25.84 9.50 1.11
C ASN A 81 27.30 9.03 0.93
N HIS A 82 27.49 7.91 0.21
CA HIS A 82 28.82 7.32 0.06
C HIS A 82 29.76 8.27 -0.70
N PRO A 83 30.96 8.57 -0.18
CA PRO A 83 31.82 9.64 -0.71
C PRO A 83 32.32 9.39 -2.14
N VAL A 84 32.39 8.13 -2.57
CA VAL A 84 32.92 7.72 -3.88
C VAL A 84 31.87 7.00 -4.75
N HIS A 85 30.83 6.44 -4.14
CA HIS A 85 29.87 5.54 -4.79
C HIS A 85 28.44 5.97 -4.48
N TYR A 86 28.17 7.27 -4.65
CA TYR A 86 26.89 7.87 -4.31
C TYR A 86 25.71 7.21 -5.05
N ASP A 87 25.88 6.91 -6.35
CA ASP A 87 24.85 6.26 -7.17
C ASP A 87 24.76 4.74 -6.96
N THR A 88 25.82 4.13 -6.46
CA THR A 88 25.93 2.69 -6.20
C THR A 88 26.39 2.42 -4.76
N PRO A 89 25.66 2.91 -3.74
CA PRO A 89 26.12 2.90 -2.35
C PRO A 89 26.22 1.49 -1.75
N LEU A 90 25.65 0.49 -2.43
CA LEU A 90 25.67 -0.92 -2.06
C LEU A 90 26.66 -1.73 -2.91
N LEU A 91 27.59 -1.08 -3.62
CA LEU A 91 28.62 -1.76 -4.41
C LEU A 91 29.44 -2.69 -3.51
N GLY A 92 29.66 -3.93 -3.97
CA GLY A 92 30.40 -4.96 -3.24
C GLY A 92 29.57 -5.80 -2.27
N PHE A 93 28.31 -5.44 -2.00
CA PHE A 93 27.41 -6.26 -1.20
C PHE A 93 26.83 -7.41 -2.03
N GLN A 94 26.78 -8.59 -1.44
CA GLN A 94 26.01 -9.73 -1.96
C GLN A 94 24.67 -9.77 -1.24
N ILE A 95 23.59 -9.46 -1.96
CA ILE A 95 22.24 -9.34 -1.40
C ILE A 95 21.38 -10.46 -1.94
N ILE A 96 20.80 -11.26 -1.02
CA ILE A 96 19.83 -12.30 -1.34
C ILE A 96 18.48 -11.87 -0.81
N VAL A 97 17.45 -11.92 -1.66
CA VAL A 97 16.07 -11.57 -1.30
C VAL A 97 15.19 -12.80 -1.50
N ASN A 98 14.56 -13.27 -0.42
CA ASN A 98 13.45 -14.22 -0.50
C ASN A 98 12.15 -13.43 -0.36
N ALA A 99 11.49 -13.18 -1.48
CA ALA A 99 10.21 -12.47 -1.51
C ALA A 99 9.03 -13.32 -0.97
N GLY A 100 9.23 -14.64 -0.79
CA GLY A 100 8.15 -15.58 -0.50
C GLY A 100 6.99 -15.41 -1.50
N ASN A 101 5.77 -15.39 -0.98
CA ASN A 101 4.56 -15.07 -1.75
C ASN A 101 4.08 -13.62 -1.54
N GLY A 102 4.96 -12.74 -1.08
CA GLY A 102 4.63 -11.34 -0.86
C GLY A 102 4.50 -10.57 -2.19
N SER A 103 3.72 -9.49 -2.19
CA SER A 103 3.58 -8.62 -3.37
C SER A 103 4.91 -8.02 -3.85
N GLY A 104 5.90 -7.91 -2.94
CA GLY A 104 7.24 -7.44 -3.25
C GLY A 104 8.02 -8.32 -4.24
N GLY A 105 7.66 -9.60 -4.39
CA GLY A 105 8.28 -10.50 -5.37
C GLY A 105 7.92 -10.21 -6.83
N PHE A 106 6.92 -9.35 -7.05
CA PHE A 106 6.44 -8.98 -8.38
C PHE A 106 6.88 -7.56 -8.79
N ILE A 107 7.82 -6.97 -8.04
CA ILE A 107 8.41 -5.67 -8.36
C ILE A 107 9.52 -5.90 -9.40
N THR A 108 9.27 -5.50 -10.64
CA THR A 108 10.26 -5.46 -11.74
C THR A 108 10.56 -4.02 -12.14
#